data_AF-A0A3N6EP61-F1
#
_entry.id   AF-A0A3N6EP61-F1
#
_cell.length_a   1.000
_cell.length_b   1.000
_cell.length_c   1.000
_cell.angle_alpha   90.00
_cell.angle_beta   90.00
_cell.angle_gamma   90.00
#
_symmetry.space_group_name_H-M   'P 1'
#
loop_
_entity.id
_entity.type
_entity.pdbx_description
1 polymer ?
#
loop_
_entity_poly.entity_id
_entity_poly.type
_entity_poly.pdbx_seq_one_letter_code
_entity_poly.pdbx_strand_id
1 'polypeptide(L)'
;MTEIREEQQAAALRVVADASARRTELLTEADRILDEEIKPAAITAARAGAERNRIRELARVGPTVLYRWLTEAGLPVRAKRPPGRPDA
;
A
#
# COMPACT_ATOMS: atom_id res chain seq x y z
N MET A 1 -8.16 10.30 44.52
CA MET A 1 -6.92 9.82 43.85
C MET A 1 -7.21 8.94 42.64
N THR A 2 -8.31 8.17 42.65
CA THR A 2 -8.80 7.40 41.50
C THR A 2 -9.25 8.30 40.34
N GLU A 3 -10.01 9.36 40.62
CA GLU A 3 -10.50 10.32 39.62
C GLU A 3 -9.36 10.98 38.82
N ILE A 4 -8.27 11.39 39.48
CA ILE A 4 -7.09 11.99 38.82
C ILE A 4 -6.42 11.00 37.85
N ARG A 5 -6.51 9.68 38.10
CA ARG A 5 -5.96 8.65 37.18
C ARG A 5 -6.90 8.41 36.00
N GLU A 6 -8.20 8.43 36.23
CA GLU A 6 -9.22 8.27 35.17
C GLU A 6 -9.22 9.46 34.21
N GLU A 7 -9.06 10.69 34.71
CA GLU A 7 -8.93 11.88 33.88
C GLU A 7 -7.69 11.86 32.98
N GLN A 8 -6.54 11.42 33.53
CA GLN A 8 -5.31 11.26 32.76
C GLN A 8 -5.45 10.19 31.68
N GLN A 9 -6.12 9.07 31.98
CA GLN A 9 -6.41 8.03 31.01
C GLN A 9 -7.33 8.54 29.90
N ALA A 10 -8.40 9.26 30.27
CA ALA A 10 -9.33 9.84 29.31
C ALA A 10 -8.64 10.86 28.39
N ALA A 11 -7.76 11.71 28.93
CA ALA A 11 -6.96 12.64 28.14
C ALA A 11 -6.01 11.90 27.17
N ALA A 12 -5.32 10.85 27.64
CA ALA A 12 -4.44 10.04 26.79
C ALA A 12 -5.21 9.35 25.65
N LEU A 13 -6.39 8.81 25.92
CA LEU A 13 -7.24 8.18 24.91
C LEU A 13 -7.76 9.19 23.88
N ARG A 14 -8.11 10.41 24.29
CA ARG A 14 -8.50 11.48 23.34
C ARG A 14 -7.37 11.81 22.37
N VAL A 15 -6.13 11.93 22.86
CA VAL A 15 -4.96 12.18 21.99
C VAL A 15 -4.79 11.08 20.95
N VAL A 16 -4.97 9.81 21.33
CA VAL A 16 -4.91 8.67 20.39
C VAL A 16 -6.04 8.74 19.37
N ALA A 17 -7.26 9.06 19.80
CA ALA A 17 -8.41 9.22 18.90
C ALA A 17 -8.17 10.33 17.87
N ASP A 18 -7.70 11.50 18.31
CA ASP A 18 -7.42 12.64 17.44
C ASP A 18 -6.29 12.36 16.45
N ALA A 19 -5.25 11.63 16.88
CA ALA A 19 -4.19 11.18 15.98
C ALA A 19 -4.71 10.16 14.95
N SER A 20 -5.59 9.25 15.38
CA SER A 20 -6.17 8.22 14.51
C SER A 20 -7.12 8.81 13.48
N ALA A 21 -7.92 9.82 13.85
CA ALA A 21 -8.80 10.54 12.93
C ALA A 21 -8.00 11.20 11.80
N ARG A 22 -6.98 12.00 12.15
CA ARG A 22 -6.08 12.63 11.17
C ARG A 22 -5.37 11.60 10.29
N ARG A 23 -4.90 10.50 10.86
CA ARG A 23 -4.29 9.41 10.09
C ARG A 23 -5.28 8.79 9.10
N THR A 24 -6.54 8.62 9.49
CA THR A 24 -7.58 8.02 8.64
C THR A 24 -7.88 8.91 7.44
N GLU A 25 -7.98 10.22 7.64
CA GLU A 25 -8.17 11.19 6.55
C GLU A 25 -7.01 11.13 5.55
N LEU A 26 -5.76 11.18 6.03
CA LEU A 26 -4.58 11.11 5.17
C LEU A 26 -4.46 9.78 4.42
N LEU A 27 -4.83 8.67 5.05
CA LEU A 27 -4.83 7.37 4.39
C LEU A 27 -5.92 7.26 3.34
N THR A 28 -7.11 7.81 3.60
CA THR A 28 -8.20 7.84 2.63
C THR A 28 -7.78 8.63 1.38
N GLU A 29 -7.12 9.77 1.58
CA GLU A 29 -6.57 10.57 0.49
C GLU A 29 -5.46 9.83 -0.25
N ALA A 30 -4.54 9.20 0.48
CA ALA A 30 -3.46 8.41 -0.12
C ALA A 30 -4.00 7.23 -0.95
N ASP A 31 -5.03 6.54 -0.47
CA ASP A 31 -5.69 5.44 -1.19
C ASP A 31 -6.36 5.96 -2.47
N ARG A 32 -7.00 7.14 -2.43
CA ARG A 32 -7.55 7.78 -3.62
C ARG A 32 -6.48 8.07 -4.67
N ILE A 33 -5.38 8.73 -4.28
CA ILE A 33 -4.25 9.01 -5.18
C ILE A 33 -3.67 7.71 -5.73
N LEU A 34 -3.57 6.68 -4.88
CA LEU A 34 -3.03 5.38 -5.28
C LEU A 34 -3.87 4.72 -6.38
N ASP A 35 -5.19 4.71 -6.23
CA ASP A 35 -6.10 4.02 -7.14
C ASP A 35 -6.46 4.83 -8.38
N GLU A 36 -6.65 6.15 -8.23
CA GLU A 36 -7.11 7.03 -9.33
C GLU A 36 -5.96 7.59 -10.16
N GLU A 37 -4.76 7.74 -9.59
CA GLU A 37 -3.62 8.37 -10.28
C GLU A 37 -2.46 7.40 -10.50
N ILE A 38 -1.93 6.81 -9.42
CA ILE A 38 -0.68 6.02 -9.48
C ILE A 38 -0.90 4.70 -10.22
N LYS A 39 -1.94 3.94 -9.86
CA LYS A 39 -2.28 2.66 -10.50
C LYS A 39 -2.44 2.79 -12.02
N PRO A 40 -3.27 3.70 -12.57
CA PRO A 40 -3.40 3.82 -14.02
C PRO A 40 -2.13 4.32 -14.70
N ALA A 41 -1.36 5.22 -14.09
CA ALA A 41 -0.06 5.66 -14.62
C ALA A 41 0.95 4.51 -14.69
N ALA A 42 1.02 3.68 -13.64
CA ALA A 42 1.88 2.49 -13.59
C ALA A 42 1.52 1.46 -14.67
N ILE A 43 0.21 1.20 -14.87
CA ILE A 43 -0.27 0.31 -15.94
C ILE A 43 0.09 0.88 -17.32
N THR A 44 -0.08 2.18 -17.53
CA THR A 44 0.26 2.86 -18.79
C THR A 44 1.75 2.76 -19.08
N ALA A 45 2.59 3.01 -18.09
CA ALA A 45 4.04 2.85 -18.22
C ALA A 45 4.44 1.41 -18.56
N ALA A 46 3.80 0.42 -17.92
CA ALA A 46 4.04 -0.99 -18.21
C ALA A 46 3.61 -1.38 -19.64
N ARG A 47 2.48 -0.84 -20.12
CA ARG A 47 2.03 -1.01 -21.52
C ARG A 47 3.01 -0.38 -22.52
N ALA A 48 3.63 0.73 -22.15
CA ALA A 48 4.68 1.37 -22.93
C ALA A 48 6.04 0.64 -22.86
N GLY A 49 6.15 -0.46 -22.11
CA GLY A 49 7.37 -1.27 -22.01
C GLY A 49 8.37 -0.81 -20.94
N ALA A 50 7.99 0.09 -20.03
CA ALA A 50 8.88 0.52 -18.97
C ALA A 50 9.25 -0.62 -18.00
N GLU A 51 10.47 -0.58 -17.45
CA GLU A 51 10.95 -1.61 -16.54
C GLU A 51 10.14 -1.64 -15.24
N ARG A 52 9.71 -2.84 -14.82
CA ARG A 52 8.87 -3.04 -13.62
C ARG A 52 9.54 -2.58 -12.33
N ASN A 53 10.85 -2.77 -12.20
CA ASN A 53 11.59 -2.27 -11.04
C ASN A 53 11.51 -0.76 -10.95
N ARG A 54 11.68 -0.07 -12.09
CA ARG A 54 11.60 1.38 -12.15
C ARG A 54 10.21 1.90 -11.83
N ILE A 55 9.17 1.26 -12.39
CA ILE A 55 7.77 1.58 -12.05
C ILE A 55 7.53 1.43 -10.55
N ARG A 56 7.99 0.33 -9.94
CA ARG A 56 7.83 0.07 -8.51
C ARG A 56 8.50 1.13 -7.63
N GLU A 57 9.73 1.51 -7.96
CA GLU A 57 10.47 2.54 -7.22
C GLU A 57 9.78 3.89 -7.26
N LEU A 58 9.29 4.29 -8.43
CA LEU A 58 8.59 5.57 -8.62
C LEU A 58 7.21 5.57 -7.96
N ALA A 59 6.45 4.48 -8.11
CA ALA A 59 5.13 4.31 -7.51
C ALA A 59 5.19 4.07 -5.99
N ARG A 60 6.37 3.80 -5.41
CA ARG A 60 6.59 3.52 -3.98
C ARG A 60 5.73 2.38 -3.43
N VAL A 61 5.43 1.38 -4.26
CA VAL A 61 4.63 0.21 -3.87
C VAL A 61 5.47 -1.06 -3.72
N GLY A 62 4.95 -2.02 -2.95
CA GLY A 62 5.54 -3.35 -2.89
C GLY A 62 5.40 -4.11 -4.22
N PRO A 63 6.26 -5.12 -4.47
CA PRO A 63 6.20 -5.92 -5.70
C PRO A 63 4.86 -6.65 -5.86
N THR A 64 4.28 -7.14 -4.75
CA THR A 64 2.96 -7.81 -4.75
C THR A 64 1.85 -6.90 -5.25
N VAL A 65 1.87 -5.63 -4.86
CA VAL A 65 0.85 -4.64 -5.26
C VAL A 65 0.95 -4.35 -6.75
N LEU A 66 2.16 -4.04 -7.24
CA LEU A 66 2.38 -3.79 -8.66
C LEU A 66 1.98 -5.00 -9.51
N TYR A 67 2.41 -6.21 -9.12
CA TYR A 67 2.08 -7.42 -9.88
C TYR A 67 0.60 -7.74 -9.90
N ARG A 68 -0.12 -7.46 -8.81
CA ARG A 68 -1.58 -7.55 -8.79
C ARG A 68 -2.19 -6.61 -9.82
N TRP A 69 -1.81 -5.34 -9.83
CA TRP A 69 -2.32 -4.36 -10.81
C TRP A 69 -2.03 -4.76 -12.26
N LEU A 70 -0.81 -5.24 -12.54
CA LEU A 70 -0.45 -5.72 -13.87
C LEU A 70 -1.30 -6.92 -14.29
N THR A 71 -1.52 -7.87 -13.37
CA THR A 71 -2.36 -9.05 -13.62
C THR A 71 -3.81 -8.66 -13.89
N GLU A 72 -4.40 -7.79 -13.04
CA GLU A 72 -5.75 -7.24 -13.23
C GLU A 72 -5.89 -6.51 -14.58
N ALA A 73 -4.83 -5.87 -15.06
CA ALA A 73 -4.78 -5.18 -16.35
C ALA A 73 -4.47 -6.09 -17.56
N GLY A 74 -4.35 -7.40 -17.35
CA GLY A 74 -4.06 -8.39 -18.39
C GLY A 74 -2.60 -8.41 -18.86
N LEU A 75 -1.68 -7.78 -18.12
CA LEU A 75 -0.25 -7.75 -18.46
C LEU A 75 0.46 -8.99 -17.92
N PRO A 76 1.34 -9.64 -18.71
CA PRO A 76 1.95 -10.91 -18.33
C PRO A 76 2.95 -10.74 -17.18
N VAL A 77 2.58 -11.11 -15.96
CA VAL A 77 3.53 -11.20 -14.84
C VAL A 77 4.15 -12.58 -14.85
N ARG A 78 5.48 -12.67 -14.96
CA ARG A 78 6.18 -13.95 -14.91
C ARG A 78 5.92 -14.58 -13.54
N ALA A 79 5.24 -15.71 -13.51
CA ALA A 79 5.02 -16.46 -12.28
C ALA A 79 6.39 -16.78 -11.65
N LYS A 80 6.49 -16.57 -10.33
CA LYS A 80 7.69 -16.99 -9.58
C LYS A 80 7.84 -18.50 -9.76
N ARG A 81 8.98 -18.95 -10.28
CA ARG A 81 9.29 -20.39 -10.35
C ARG A 81 9.20 -20.93 -8.92
N PRO A 82 8.38 -21.97 -8.65
CA PRO A 82 8.31 -22.55 -7.32
C PRO A 82 9.72 -23.01 -6.91
N PRO A 83 10.10 -22.89 -5.62
CA PRO A 83 11.37 -23.44 -5.16
C PRO A 83 11.39 -24.93 -5.53
N GLY A 84 12.40 -25.33 -6.29
CA GLY A 84 12.51 -26.69 -6.81
C GLY A 84 12.40 -27.68 -5.65
N ARG A 85 11.53 -28.68 -5.82
CA ARG A 85 11.60 -29.90 -5.02
C ARG A 85 13.04 -30.44 -5.20
N PRO A 86 13.79 -30.71 -4.12
CA PRO A 86 15.08 -31.38 -4.29
C PRO A 86 14.80 -32.68 -5.04
N ASP A 87 15.57 -32.91 -6.11
CA ASP A 87 15.51 -34.15 -6.87
C ASP A 87 15.63 -35.33 -5.89
N ALA A 88 14.64 -36.22 -5.92
CA ALA A 88 14.57 -37.41 -5.10
C ALA A 88 15.43 -38.54 -5.70
#